data_AF-A0A7Y5CUK4-F1
#
_entry.id   AF-A0A7Y5CUK4-F1
#
_cell.length_a   1.000
_cell.length_b   1.000
_cell.length_c   1.000
_cell.angle_alpha   90.00
_cell.angle_beta   90.00
_cell.angle_gamma   90.00
#
_symmetry.space_group_name_H-M   'P 1'
#
loop_
_entity.id
_entity.type
_entity.pdbx_description
1 polymer ?
#
loop_
_entity_poly.entity_id
_entity_poly.type
_entity_poly.pdbx_seq_one_letter_code
_entity_poly.pdbx_strand_id
1 'polypeptide(L)'
;MKQLSVLALLGLALLTHSPAAAQEADSIRINRLVICTAVVDREPSGEATEFDATTPMLYCFTELDGAEGEVTHAWFQGDSLRSEVKLNKGRTGRWRTWSSKTMATEATGAWKVEVRDAAGHVLKSVHFTFGKTE
;
A
#
# COMPACT_ATOMS: atom_id res chain seq x y z
N MET A 1 -32.02 -76.52 -5.53
CA MET A 1 -32.48 -75.34 -6.30
C MET A 1 -31.48 -74.21 -6.08
N LYS A 2 -31.05 -73.62 -7.20
CA LYS A 2 -29.99 -72.62 -7.40
C LYS A 2 -30.42 -71.26 -6.84
N GLN A 3 -29.57 -70.55 -6.09
CA GLN A 3 -29.40 -69.07 -6.09
C GLN A 3 -28.10 -68.77 -5.30
N LEU A 4 -26.96 -68.67 -5.98
CA LEU A 4 -26.23 -67.44 -6.36
C LEU A 4 -25.84 -66.51 -5.19
N SER A 5 -24.54 -66.54 -4.87
CA SER A 5 -23.82 -65.48 -4.18
C SER A 5 -23.88 -64.16 -4.95
N VAL A 6 -24.08 -63.04 -4.26
CA VAL A 6 -23.69 -61.72 -4.74
C VAL A 6 -23.00 -60.99 -3.59
N LEU A 7 -21.67 -60.84 -3.72
CA LEU A 7 -20.92 -59.80 -3.02
C LEU A 7 -21.36 -58.45 -3.59
N ALA A 8 -21.73 -57.49 -2.74
CA ALA A 8 -21.84 -56.10 -3.12
C ALA A 8 -20.82 -55.29 -2.32
N LEU A 9 -19.94 -54.62 -3.06
CA LEU A 9 -18.74 -53.93 -2.61
C LEU A 9 -19.01 -52.65 -1.81
N LEU A 10 -18.01 -52.30 -1.00
CA LEU A 10 -17.74 -51.02 -0.36
C LEU A 10 -18.09 -49.79 -1.23
N GLY A 11 -18.71 -48.79 -0.61
CA GLY A 11 -18.75 -47.41 -1.11
C GLY A 11 -18.35 -46.43 -0.02
N LEU A 12 -17.04 -46.33 0.27
CA LEU A 12 -16.51 -45.24 1.12
C LEU A 12 -16.34 -44.01 0.23
N ALA A 13 -17.26 -43.05 0.33
CA ALA A 13 -17.16 -41.77 -0.37
C ALA A 13 -15.98 -40.95 0.21
N LEU A 14 -14.84 -41.01 -0.47
CA LEU A 14 -13.70 -40.13 -0.22
C LEU A 14 -14.08 -38.70 -0.62
N LEU A 15 -14.34 -37.85 0.37
CA LEU A 15 -14.44 -36.40 0.19
C LEU A 15 -13.06 -35.88 -0.24
N THR A 16 -12.81 -35.82 -1.54
CA THR A 16 -11.64 -35.13 -2.11
C THR A 16 -11.81 -33.63 -1.90
N HIS A 17 -11.37 -33.13 -0.75
CA HIS A 17 -11.12 -31.70 -0.60
C HIS A 17 -9.85 -31.38 -1.39
N SER A 18 -10.03 -30.90 -2.62
CA SER A 18 -8.94 -30.26 -3.35
C SER A 18 -8.49 -29.04 -2.55
N PRO A 19 -7.20 -28.88 -2.21
CA PRO A 19 -6.71 -27.61 -1.76
C PRO A 19 -6.83 -26.69 -2.97
N ALA A 20 -7.71 -25.70 -2.91
CA ALA A 20 -7.65 -24.58 -3.84
C ALA A 20 -6.26 -23.99 -3.68
N ALA A 21 -5.39 -24.18 -4.68
CA ALA A 21 -4.14 -23.47 -4.75
C ALA A 21 -4.51 -21.99 -4.70
N ALA A 22 -4.26 -21.36 -3.56
CA ALA A 22 -4.34 -19.92 -3.43
C ALA A 22 -3.31 -19.39 -4.40
N GLN A 23 -3.77 -19.00 -5.58
CA GLN A 23 -2.98 -18.25 -6.52
C GLN A 23 -2.58 -16.99 -5.76
N GLU A 24 -1.32 -16.88 -5.37
CA GLU A 24 -0.75 -15.62 -4.87
C GLU A 24 -0.99 -14.61 -5.99
N ALA A 25 -2.12 -13.90 -5.89
CA ALA A 25 -2.37 -12.73 -6.68
C ALA A 25 -1.17 -11.82 -6.42
N ASP A 26 -0.45 -11.45 -7.48
CA ASP A 26 0.78 -10.66 -7.38
C ASP A 26 0.45 -9.33 -6.69
N SER A 27 0.53 -9.28 -5.36
CA SER A 27 -0.01 -8.16 -4.59
C SER A 27 0.88 -6.94 -4.75
N ILE A 28 0.30 -5.75 -4.61
CA ILE A 28 1.09 -4.51 -4.64
C ILE A 28 2.01 -4.50 -3.42
N ARG A 29 3.31 -4.38 -3.66
CA ARG A 29 4.35 -4.25 -2.63
C ARG A 29 4.99 -2.87 -2.69
N ILE A 30 5.38 -2.34 -1.53
CA ILE A 30 6.06 -1.05 -1.41
C ILE A 30 7.55 -1.27 -1.20
N ASN A 31 8.36 -0.89 -2.18
CA ASN A 31 9.82 -1.01 -2.13
C ASN A 31 10.47 0.20 -1.47
N ARG A 32 9.95 1.41 -1.72
CA ARG A 32 10.43 2.66 -1.11
C ARG A 32 9.25 3.57 -0.80
N LEU A 33 9.30 4.20 0.37
CA LEU A 33 8.29 5.14 0.85
C LEU A 33 9.01 6.23 1.63
N VAL A 34 9.04 7.44 1.09
CA VAL A 34 9.79 8.56 1.66
C VAL A 34 9.03 9.87 1.51
N ILE A 35 9.29 10.80 2.42
CA ILE A 35 8.86 12.19 2.28
C ILE A 35 10.02 13.00 1.73
N CYS A 36 9.75 13.89 0.78
CA CYS A 36 10.76 14.67 0.11
C CYS A 36 10.23 16.07 -0.25
N THR A 37 11.14 17.01 -0.49
CA THR A 37 10.78 18.40 -0.85
C THR A 37 10.51 18.57 -2.35
N ALA A 38 11.00 17.65 -3.19
CA ALA A 38 10.74 17.65 -4.62
C ALA A 38 10.78 16.23 -5.21
N VAL A 39 10.17 16.07 -6.38
CA VAL A 39 10.36 14.90 -7.25
C VAL A 39 10.92 15.40 -8.58
N VAL A 40 12.16 15.03 -8.90
CA VAL A 40 12.90 15.45 -10.10
C VAL A 40 13.25 14.21 -10.91
N ASP A 41 12.98 14.21 -12.21
CA ASP A 41 13.21 13.05 -13.09
C ASP A 41 12.61 11.73 -12.55
N ARG A 42 11.45 11.87 -11.88
CA ARG A 42 10.69 10.81 -11.21
C ARG A 42 11.41 10.18 -10.00
N GLU A 43 12.46 10.80 -9.48
CA GLU A 43 13.13 10.42 -8.24
C GLU A 43 12.90 11.48 -7.15
N PRO A 44 12.80 11.08 -5.88
CA PRO A 44 12.72 12.02 -4.77
C PRO A 44 14.03 12.82 -4.61
N SER A 45 13.90 14.07 -4.19
CA SER A 45 15.02 14.95 -3.83
C SER A 45 14.69 15.67 -2.52
N GLY A 46 15.70 15.84 -1.66
CA GLY A 46 15.51 16.39 -0.32
C GLY A 46 14.68 15.45 0.56
N GLU A 47 15.01 14.15 0.52
CA GLU A 47 14.43 13.16 1.43
C GLU A 47 14.79 13.49 2.89
N ALA A 48 13.79 13.56 3.76
CA ALA A 48 14.01 13.77 5.19
C ALA A 48 12.80 13.28 5.99
N THR A 49 12.96 13.26 7.32
CA THR A 49 11.88 12.99 8.29
C THR A 49 11.55 14.21 9.15
N GLU A 50 12.30 15.30 8.99
CA GLU A 50 12.07 16.59 9.65
C GLU A 50 12.14 17.68 8.58
N PHE A 51 11.19 18.61 8.60
CA PHE A 51 11.09 19.69 7.61
C PHE A 51 10.80 21.03 8.28
N ASP A 52 11.41 22.08 7.76
CA ASP A 52 11.26 23.43 8.29
C ASP A 52 9.89 24.02 7.98
N ALA A 53 9.43 24.93 8.86
CA ALA A 53 8.16 25.64 8.72
C ALA A 53 8.03 26.44 7.40
N THR A 54 9.17 26.74 6.76
CA THR A 54 9.25 27.48 5.50
C THR A 54 9.09 26.59 4.27
N THR A 55 9.08 25.25 4.42
CA THR A 55 8.93 24.32 3.30
C THR A 55 7.48 24.35 2.83
N PRO A 56 7.16 24.89 1.64
CA PRO A 56 5.77 25.17 1.26
C PRO A 56 4.98 23.92 0.85
N MET A 57 5.69 22.85 0.47
CA MET A 57 5.10 21.64 -0.07
C MET A 57 6.00 20.44 0.18
N LEU A 58 5.38 19.33 0.55
CA LEU A 58 6.04 18.04 0.70
C LEU A 58 5.39 17.02 -0.22
N TYR A 59 6.18 16.02 -0.62
CA TYR A 59 5.76 14.93 -1.47
C TYR A 59 5.93 13.61 -0.72
N CYS A 60 4.90 12.77 -0.76
CA CYS A 60 5.03 11.36 -0.40
C CYS A 60 5.34 10.59 -1.67
N PHE A 61 6.61 10.21 -1.82
CA PHE A 61 7.08 9.43 -2.93
C PHE A 61 7.00 7.93 -2.59
N THR A 62 6.44 7.15 -3.51
CA THR A 62 6.26 5.72 -3.33
C THR A 62 6.73 4.96 -4.56
N GLU A 63 7.65 4.03 -4.35
CA GLU A 63 8.04 3.03 -5.32
C GLU A 63 7.33 1.71 -5.02
N LEU A 64 6.62 1.20 -6.02
CA LEU A 64 5.76 0.04 -5.94
C LEU A 64 6.27 -1.07 -6.87
N ASP A 65 5.90 -2.31 -6.57
CA ASP A 65 6.08 -3.47 -7.43
C ASP A 65 4.87 -4.41 -7.34
N GLY A 66 4.79 -5.46 -8.16
CA GLY A 66 3.69 -6.44 -8.19
C GLY A 66 2.57 -6.09 -9.19
N ALA A 67 1.31 -6.44 -8.91
CA ALA A 67 0.19 -6.22 -9.85
C ALA A 67 -0.10 -4.74 -10.13
N GLU A 68 -0.86 -4.50 -11.19
CA GLU A 68 -1.55 -3.23 -11.41
C GLU A 68 -2.68 -3.00 -10.39
N GLY A 69 -3.10 -1.75 -10.22
CA GLY A 69 -4.18 -1.40 -9.32
C GLY A 69 -4.15 0.04 -8.82
N GLU A 70 -4.74 0.28 -7.67
CA GLU A 70 -4.80 1.58 -7.01
C GLU A 70 -4.15 1.50 -5.63
N VAL A 71 -3.43 2.57 -5.25
CA VAL A 71 -3.04 2.83 -3.87
C VAL A 71 -3.54 4.20 -3.43
N THR A 72 -3.82 4.37 -2.15
CA THR A 72 -4.21 5.67 -1.57
C THR A 72 -3.13 6.16 -0.63
N HIS A 73 -2.67 7.40 -0.81
CA HIS A 73 -1.90 8.11 0.20
C HIS A 73 -2.86 8.85 1.14
N ALA A 74 -3.01 8.36 2.37
CA ALA A 74 -3.79 8.99 3.43
C ALA A 74 -2.86 9.81 4.34
N TRP A 75 -2.99 11.13 4.28
CA TRP A 75 -2.17 12.09 5.02
C TRP A 75 -2.83 12.45 6.36
N PHE A 76 -2.11 12.24 7.45
CA PHE A 76 -2.53 12.53 8.81
C PHE A 76 -1.63 13.58 9.46
N GLN A 77 -2.25 14.49 10.22
CA GLN A 77 -1.56 15.34 11.20
C GLN A 77 -1.99 14.87 12.59
N GLY A 78 -1.06 14.35 13.38
CA GLY A 78 -1.38 13.51 14.54
C GLY A 78 -2.30 12.35 14.12
N ASP A 79 -3.44 12.21 14.78
CA ASP A 79 -4.46 11.20 14.46
C ASP A 79 -5.55 11.69 13.50
N SER A 80 -5.50 12.96 13.09
CA SER A 80 -6.52 13.57 12.24
C SER A 80 -6.18 13.40 10.75
N LEU A 81 -7.05 12.69 10.03
CA LEU A 81 -6.95 12.57 8.57
C LEU A 81 -7.17 13.95 7.93
N ARG A 82 -6.20 14.41 7.13
CA ARG A 82 -6.21 15.72 6.47
C ARG A 82 -6.55 15.63 4.98
N SER A 83 -6.17 14.55 4.32
CA SER A 83 -6.48 14.32 2.91
C SER A 83 -6.15 12.90 2.47
N GLU A 84 -6.87 12.40 1.48
CA GLU A 84 -6.57 11.15 0.80
C GLU A 84 -6.35 11.43 -0.68
N VAL A 85 -5.33 10.80 -1.26
CA VAL A 85 -5.02 10.92 -2.70
C VAL A 85 -4.88 9.54 -3.29
N LYS A 86 -5.79 9.21 -4.21
CA LYS A 86 -5.79 7.96 -4.97
C LYS A 86 -4.82 8.04 -6.13
N LEU A 87 -4.02 6.99 -6.31
CA LEU A 87 -2.95 6.92 -7.28
C LEU A 87 -2.99 5.58 -8.00
N ASN A 88 -3.03 5.63 -9.33
CA ASN A 88 -3.07 4.43 -10.16
C ASN A 88 -1.66 3.88 -10.39
N LYS A 89 -1.49 2.58 -10.14
CA LYS A 89 -0.39 1.75 -10.64
C LYS A 89 -0.83 1.11 -11.95
N GLY A 90 -0.51 1.77 -13.07
CA GLY A 90 -1.09 1.45 -14.37
C GLY A 90 -0.53 0.22 -15.10
N ARG A 91 0.36 -0.56 -14.49
CA ARG A 91 0.88 -1.82 -15.03
C ARG A 91 1.48 -2.70 -13.94
N THR A 92 1.72 -3.97 -14.25
CA THR A 92 2.48 -4.90 -13.41
C THR A 92 3.98 -4.53 -13.34
N GLY A 93 4.68 -5.05 -12.32
CA GLY A 93 6.09 -4.77 -12.07
C GLY A 93 6.36 -3.39 -11.44
N ARG A 94 7.61 -2.91 -11.55
CA ARG A 94 8.06 -1.66 -10.93
C ARG A 94 7.28 -0.43 -11.42
N TRP A 95 6.79 0.35 -10.47
CA TRP A 95 6.09 1.61 -10.67
C TRP A 95 6.55 2.68 -9.67
N ARG A 96 6.50 3.95 -10.06
CA ARG A 96 6.78 5.09 -9.18
C ARG A 96 5.64 6.08 -9.28
N THR A 97 5.13 6.50 -8.13
CA THR A 97 4.03 7.47 -7.99
C THR A 97 4.29 8.37 -6.79
N TRP A 98 3.57 9.49 -6.72
CA TRP A 98 3.66 10.41 -5.59
C TRP A 98 2.36 11.20 -5.46
N SER A 99 2.08 11.65 -4.24
CA SER A 99 1.14 12.73 -3.98
C SER A 99 1.86 13.85 -3.24
N SER A 100 1.28 15.04 -3.24
CA SER A 100 1.82 16.20 -2.54
C SER A 100 0.84 16.75 -1.50
N LYS A 101 1.39 17.49 -0.55
CA LYS A 101 0.66 18.23 0.46
C LYS A 101 1.27 19.63 0.57
N THR A 102 0.46 20.67 0.35
CA THR A 102 0.85 22.03 0.72
C THR A 102 0.92 22.13 2.23
N MET A 103 2.04 22.65 2.73
CA MET A 103 2.32 22.80 4.15
C MET A 103 2.22 24.28 4.52
N ALA A 104 1.26 24.60 5.38
CA ALA A 104 1.09 25.94 5.95
C ALA A 104 1.64 25.97 7.38
N THR A 105 1.85 27.15 7.94
CA THR A 105 2.35 27.35 9.31
C THR A 105 1.52 26.61 10.37
N GLU A 106 0.19 26.60 10.20
CA GLU A 106 -0.74 25.91 11.10
C GLU A 106 -0.63 24.36 11.04
N ALA A 107 0.05 23.85 10.01
CA ALA A 107 0.30 22.44 9.77
C ALA A 107 1.50 21.90 10.58
N THR A 108 2.10 22.72 11.46
CA THR A 108 3.21 22.31 12.35
C THR A 108 2.83 21.09 13.21
N GLY A 109 3.79 20.19 13.43
CA GLY A 109 3.64 19.04 14.32
C GLY A 109 4.04 17.71 13.69
N ALA A 110 3.54 16.62 14.28
CA ALA A 110 3.78 15.26 13.82
C ALA A 110 2.82 14.88 12.68
N TRP A 111 3.36 14.22 11.66
CA TRP A 111 2.63 13.75 10.49
C TRP A 111 2.90 12.29 10.22
N LYS A 112 1.92 11.67 9.55
CA LYS A 112 2.00 10.31 9.03
C LYS A 112 1.36 10.26 7.65
N VAL A 113 1.95 9.50 6.74
CA VAL A 113 1.25 9.07 5.52
C VAL A 113 1.10 7.56 5.57
N GLU A 114 -0.12 7.08 5.41
CA GLU A 114 -0.40 5.67 5.17
C GLU A 114 -0.59 5.45 3.68
N VAL A 115 0.08 4.44 3.14
CA VAL A 115 -0.20 3.92 1.80
C VAL A 115 -1.12 2.73 1.96
N ARG A 116 -2.33 2.84 1.43
CA ARG A 116 -3.38 1.82 1.52
C ARG A 116 -3.64 1.18 0.17
N ASP A 117 -3.99 -0.11 0.18
CA ASP A 117 -4.49 -0.80 -1.01
C ASP A 117 -5.92 -0.36 -1.36
N ALA A 118 -6.47 -0.93 -2.45
CA ALA A 118 -7.84 -0.64 -2.90
C ALA A 118 -8.93 -1.10 -1.91
N ALA A 119 -8.63 -2.03 -1.01
CA ALA A 119 -9.54 -2.48 0.06
C ALA A 119 -9.42 -1.61 1.33
N GLY A 120 -8.49 -0.66 1.35
CA GLY A 120 -8.23 0.21 2.49
C GLY A 120 -7.24 -0.37 3.51
N HIS A 121 -6.64 -1.54 3.25
CA HIS A 121 -5.61 -2.08 4.13
C HIS A 121 -4.34 -1.27 4.02
N VAL A 122 -3.72 -0.96 5.16
CA VAL A 122 -2.44 -0.27 5.20
C VAL A 122 -1.34 -1.22 4.75
N LEU A 123 -0.68 -0.88 3.63
CA LEU A 123 0.48 -1.60 3.12
C LEU A 123 1.77 -1.15 3.83
N LYS A 124 1.92 0.16 4.04
CA LYS A 124 3.07 0.75 4.76
C LYS A 124 2.74 2.17 5.21
N SER A 125 3.45 2.66 6.23
CA SER A 125 3.36 4.03 6.71
C SER A 125 4.73 4.70 6.80
N VAL A 126 4.76 6.01 6.66
CA VAL A 126 5.94 6.86 6.93
C VAL A 126 5.55 8.00 7.85
N HIS A 127 6.44 8.33 8.79
CA HIS A 127 6.24 9.41 9.76
C HIS A 127 7.26 10.53 9.50
N PHE A 128 6.86 11.77 9.74
CA PHE A 128 7.72 12.93 9.66
C PHE A 128 7.23 14.05 10.59
N THR A 129 8.07 15.04 10.85
CA THR A 129 7.70 16.27 11.54
C THR A 129 7.82 17.45 10.60
N PHE A 130 6.93 18.43 10.77
CA PHE A 130 6.95 19.68 10.02
C PHE A 130 6.87 20.86 10.99
N GLY A 131 7.55 21.95 10.65
CA GLY A 131 7.49 23.19 11.42
C GLY A 131 8.62 23.34 12.43
N LYS A 132 9.74 22.64 12.24
CA LYS A 132 10.97 22.97 12.97
C LYS A 132 11.45 24.34 12.49
N THR A 133 11.95 25.13 13.42
CA THR A 133 12.77 26.32 13.12
C THR A 133 14.13 25.96 13.69
N GLU A 134 15.17 25.90 12.85
CA GLU A 134 16.55 25.95 13.35
C GLU A 134 16.82 27.26 14.10
#